data_AF-A0A177KCW8-F1
#
_entry.id   AF-A0A177KCW8-F1
#
_cell.length_a   1.000
_cell.length_b   1.000
_cell.length_c   1.000
_cell.angle_alpha   90.00
_cell.angle_beta   90.00
_cell.angle_gamma   90.00
#
_symmetry.space_group_name_H-M   'P 1'
#
loop_
_entity.id
_entity.type
_entity.pdbx_description
1 polymer ?
#
loop_
_entity_poly.entity_id
_entity_poly.type
_entity_poly.pdbx_seq_one_letter_code
_entity_poly.pdbx_strand_id
1 'polypeptide(L)'
;MGMETTRPIAAAVAIPLLLLGGCAQDPGVDLSAARQWADEVSAAASDGPGFAGAAASEVGTEESESGVMLLELQPGTVLTRVDARCYGGDVETISTVVTITLDTEDGVDDTIEREIPCDEEAHAVDLRPTAADSLMIEGVASAPTYLHATAIIELRVEQ
;
A
#
# COMPACT_ATOMS: atom_id res chain seq x y z
N MET A 1 71.82 -41.46 25.88
CA MET A 1 70.43 -41.89 25.62
C MET A 1 69.52 -40.89 26.31
N GLY A 2 68.82 -39.96 25.68
CA GLY A 2 68.60 -39.58 24.28
C GLY A 2 67.43 -38.59 24.27
N MET A 3 67.50 -37.59 23.38
CA MET A 3 66.39 -36.94 22.65
C MET A 3 65.31 -36.20 23.46
N GLU A 4 65.24 -34.86 23.45
CA GLU A 4 64.66 -33.97 22.41
C GLU A 4 63.12 -33.99 22.30
N THR A 5 62.53 -32.81 22.03
CA THR A 5 61.23 -32.51 21.35
C THR A 5 60.27 -31.65 22.20
N THR A 6 60.28 -30.30 22.11
CA THR A 6 59.54 -29.38 21.19
C THR A 6 58.20 -28.85 21.75
N ARG A 7 58.23 -27.54 22.11
CA ARG A 7 57.25 -26.42 21.89
C ARG A 7 55.76 -26.73 21.59
N PRO A 8 54.80 -25.90 22.05
CA PRO A 8 54.52 -24.66 21.30
C PRO A 8 54.11 -23.40 22.10
N ILE A 9 54.59 -22.27 21.56
CA ILE A 9 54.12 -20.90 21.81
C ILE A 9 52.74 -20.79 21.17
N ALA A 10 51.68 -20.63 21.97
CA ALA A 10 50.36 -20.29 21.47
C ALA A 10 50.31 -18.78 21.23
N ALA A 11 50.41 -18.38 19.97
CA ALA A 11 50.19 -17.01 19.53
C ALA A 11 48.72 -16.63 19.75
N ALA A 12 48.48 -15.61 20.55
CA ALA A 12 47.15 -15.00 20.70
C ALA A 12 46.81 -14.25 19.41
N VAL A 13 45.90 -14.83 18.62
CA VAL A 13 45.30 -14.16 17.46
C VAL A 13 44.21 -13.22 17.98
N ALA A 14 44.52 -11.93 17.99
CA ALA A 14 43.53 -10.87 18.22
C ALA A 14 42.66 -10.73 16.97
N ILE A 15 41.39 -11.13 17.08
CA ILE A 15 40.38 -10.91 16.04
C ILE A 15 39.82 -9.50 16.26
N PRO A 16 39.96 -8.57 15.31
CA PRO A 16 39.29 -7.28 15.41
C PRO A 16 37.79 -7.49 15.24
N LEU A 17 37.03 -7.18 16.30
CA LEU A 17 35.59 -6.97 16.25
C LEU A 17 35.30 -5.82 15.27
N LEU A 18 34.96 -6.17 14.04
CA LEU A 18 34.31 -5.27 13.10
C LEU A 18 32.96 -4.91 13.69
N LEU A 19 32.89 -3.71 14.28
CA LEU A 19 31.66 -3.02 14.63
C LEU A 19 30.86 -2.84 13.35
N LEU A 20 29.97 -3.79 13.06
CA LEU A 20 28.86 -3.63 12.14
C LEU A 20 27.95 -2.55 12.74
N GLY A 21 28.30 -1.28 12.53
CA GLY A 21 27.33 -0.20 12.53
C GLY A 21 26.35 -0.51 11.41
N GLY A 22 25.32 -1.28 11.73
CA GLY A 22 24.19 -1.46 10.85
C GLY A 22 23.59 -0.08 10.62
N CYS A 23 23.85 0.51 9.46
CA CYS A 23 22.93 1.47 8.90
C CYS A 23 21.60 0.74 8.85
N ALA A 24 20.66 1.09 9.73
CA ALA A 24 19.27 0.71 9.53
C ALA A 24 18.92 1.32 8.16
N GLN A 25 18.94 0.48 7.13
CA GLN A 25 18.37 0.82 5.85
C GLN A 25 16.91 1.04 6.17
N ASP A 26 16.48 2.30 6.11
CA ASP A 26 15.07 2.63 6.17
C ASP A 26 14.35 1.68 5.20
N PRO A 27 13.31 0.94 5.65
CA PRO A 27 12.66 -0.06 4.83
C PRO A 27 12.00 0.63 3.62
N GLY A 28 12.76 0.70 2.53
CA GLY A 28 12.39 1.44 1.33
C GLY A 28 11.81 0.51 0.28
N VAL A 29 10.67 0.92 -0.28
CA VAL A 29 10.05 0.28 -1.44
C VAL A 29 10.80 0.65 -2.71
N ASP A 30 10.94 -0.31 -3.63
CA ASP A 30 11.31 0.03 -5.01
C ASP A 30 10.13 0.71 -5.71
N LEU A 31 10.14 2.04 -5.75
CA LEU A 31 9.08 2.84 -6.37
C LEU A 31 8.91 2.57 -7.87
N SER A 32 9.95 2.11 -8.56
CA SER A 32 9.84 1.76 -9.98
C SER A 32 9.06 0.46 -10.18
N ALA A 33 9.30 -0.53 -9.30
CA ALA A 33 8.52 -1.76 -9.26
C ALA A 33 7.08 -1.49 -8.78
N ALA A 34 6.90 -0.64 -7.76
CA ALA A 34 5.58 -0.25 -7.26
C ALA A 34 4.72 0.42 -8.35
N ARG A 35 5.32 1.31 -9.14
CA ARG A 35 4.64 1.94 -10.27
C ARG A 35 4.27 0.92 -11.35
N GLN A 36 5.20 0.04 -11.71
CA GLN A 36 4.91 -1.01 -12.69
C GLN A 36 3.77 -1.91 -12.23
N TRP A 37 3.78 -2.31 -10.95
CA TRP A 37 2.69 -3.06 -10.34
C TRP A 37 1.36 -2.30 -10.44
N ALA A 38 1.33 -1.01 -10.14
CA ALA A 38 0.12 -0.20 -10.22
C ALA A 38 -0.43 -0.13 -11.66
N ASP A 39 0.45 0.00 -12.64
CA ASP A 39 0.09 -0.02 -14.07
C ASP A 39 -0.49 -1.40 -14.48
N GLU A 40 0.11 -2.49 -14.01
CA GLU A 40 -0.36 -3.87 -14.27
C GLU A 40 -1.71 -4.15 -13.60
N VAL A 41 -1.89 -3.74 -12.34
CA VAL A 41 -3.16 -3.85 -11.61
C VAL A 41 -4.24 -3.01 -12.29
N SER A 42 -3.93 -1.79 -12.70
CA SER A 42 -4.87 -0.92 -13.41
C SER A 42 -5.27 -1.50 -14.77
N ALA A 43 -4.33 -2.11 -15.50
CA ALA A 43 -4.61 -2.78 -16.76
C ALA A 43 -5.43 -4.08 -16.58
N ALA A 44 -5.26 -4.76 -15.44
CA ALA A 44 -6.01 -5.96 -15.08
C ALA A 44 -7.37 -5.65 -14.43
N ALA A 45 -7.58 -4.44 -13.90
CA ALA A 45 -8.84 -3.97 -13.36
C ALA A 45 -9.89 -4.02 -14.47
N SER A 46 -10.69 -5.08 -14.47
CA SER A 46 -11.71 -5.33 -15.47
C SER A 46 -12.93 -4.45 -15.19
N ASP A 47 -13.60 -4.00 -16.26
CA ASP A 47 -15.00 -3.52 -16.25
C ASP A 47 -15.99 -4.65 -15.87
N GLY A 48 -15.62 -5.48 -14.90
CA GLY A 48 -16.43 -6.55 -14.38
C GLY A 48 -17.75 -6.00 -13.83
N PRO A 49 -18.77 -6.86 -13.70
CA PRO A 49 -20.06 -6.42 -13.23
C PRO A 49 -19.89 -5.79 -11.83
N GLY A 50 -20.29 -4.52 -11.72
CA GLY A 50 -20.17 -3.74 -10.49
C GLY A 50 -18.99 -2.75 -10.48
N PHE A 51 -18.13 -2.70 -11.49
CA PHE A 51 -17.06 -1.70 -11.57
C PHE A 51 -17.62 -0.28 -11.75
N ALA A 52 -17.22 0.64 -10.89
CA ALA A 52 -17.59 2.06 -10.96
C ALA A 52 -16.44 2.94 -11.47
N GLY A 53 -15.20 2.54 -11.18
CA GLY A 53 -13.99 3.27 -11.52
C GLY A 53 -12.79 2.78 -10.72
N ALA A 54 -11.58 3.14 -11.16
CA ALA A 54 -10.35 2.86 -10.43
C ALA A 54 -9.34 3.98 -10.63
N ALA A 55 -8.49 4.18 -9.62
CA ALA A 55 -7.39 5.12 -9.65
C ALA A 55 -6.19 4.53 -8.91
N ALA A 56 -5.00 5.02 -9.27
CA ALA A 56 -3.77 4.74 -8.54
C ALA A 56 -2.99 6.02 -8.34
N SER A 57 -2.29 6.12 -7.21
CA SER A 57 -1.40 7.23 -6.89
C SER A 57 -0.19 6.73 -6.11
N GLU A 58 0.92 7.44 -6.26
CA GLU A 58 2.00 7.38 -5.26
C GLU A 58 1.44 7.96 -3.94
N VAL A 59 1.79 7.33 -2.83
CA VAL A 59 1.45 7.74 -1.47
C VAL A 59 2.72 7.78 -0.64
N GLY A 60 2.93 8.87 0.09
CA GLY A 60 4.07 9.07 0.96
C GLY A 60 3.70 9.00 2.44
N THR A 61 4.70 9.31 3.27
CA THR A 61 4.47 9.58 4.70
C THR A 61 3.73 10.90 4.89
N GLU A 62 3.17 11.12 6.09
CA GLU A 62 2.54 12.39 6.46
C GLU A 62 3.44 13.61 6.19
N GLU A 63 4.76 13.44 6.26
CA GLU A 63 5.74 14.49 6.01
C GLU A 63 6.12 14.67 4.54
N SER A 64 5.93 13.63 3.71
CA SER A 64 6.51 13.58 2.36
C SER A 64 5.51 13.86 1.25
N GLU A 65 4.20 13.65 1.49
CA GLU A 65 3.01 14.02 0.68
C GLU A 65 1.96 12.89 0.75
N SER A 66 0.69 13.22 1.00
CA SER A 66 -0.42 12.26 0.89
C SER A 66 -0.84 12.12 -0.57
N GLY A 67 -1.13 10.90 -1.00
CA GLY A 67 -1.65 10.66 -2.34
C GLY A 67 -3.16 10.83 -2.34
N VAL A 68 -3.68 11.77 -3.14
CA VAL A 68 -5.12 12.01 -3.28
C VAL A 68 -5.58 11.60 -4.67
N MET A 69 -6.58 10.73 -4.71
CA MET A 69 -7.26 10.26 -5.92
C MET A 69 -8.70 10.74 -5.91
N LEU A 70 -9.15 11.29 -7.03
CA LEU A 70 -10.54 11.68 -7.24
C LEU A 70 -11.13 10.85 -8.37
N LEU A 71 -12.21 10.16 -8.07
CA LEU A 71 -13.01 9.41 -9.04
C LEU A 71 -14.34 10.13 -9.24
N GLU A 72 -14.50 10.72 -10.42
CA GLU A 72 -15.78 11.29 -10.86
C GLU A 72 -16.71 10.15 -11.27
N LEU A 73 -17.90 10.11 -10.68
CA LEU A 73 -18.90 9.08 -10.92
C LEU A 73 -20.04 9.64 -11.77
N GLN A 74 -20.87 8.74 -12.32
CA GLN A 74 -22.13 9.20 -12.91
C GLN A 74 -23.07 9.61 -11.77
N PRO A 75 -23.86 10.69 -11.92
CA PRO A 75 -24.79 11.12 -10.89
C PRO A 75 -25.75 10.01 -10.46
N GLY A 76 -25.91 9.85 -9.15
CA GLY A 76 -26.76 8.80 -8.57
C GLY A 76 -26.11 7.41 -8.54
N THR A 77 -24.82 7.28 -8.81
CA THR A 77 -24.09 6.02 -8.68
C THR A 77 -24.07 5.58 -7.23
N VAL A 78 -24.67 4.41 -6.94
CA VAL A 78 -24.71 3.85 -5.58
C VAL A 78 -23.48 2.97 -5.35
N LEU A 79 -22.50 3.52 -4.63
CA LEU A 79 -21.31 2.77 -4.23
C LEU A 79 -21.61 1.86 -3.03
N THR A 80 -20.95 0.72 -2.99
CA THR A 80 -21.09 -0.26 -1.89
C THR A 80 -19.77 -0.72 -1.31
N ARG A 81 -18.68 -0.60 -2.06
CA ARG A 81 -17.37 -1.08 -1.63
C ARG A 81 -16.26 -0.37 -2.38
N VAL A 82 -15.12 -0.19 -1.71
CA VAL A 82 -13.85 0.16 -2.35
C VAL A 82 -12.85 -0.95 -2.05
N ASP A 83 -12.25 -1.51 -3.10
CA ASP A 83 -11.16 -2.47 -2.97
C ASP A 83 -9.84 -1.71 -3.10
N ALA A 84 -9.13 -1.55 -1.99
CA ALA A 84 -7.84 -0.88 -1.93
C ALA A 84 -6.70 -1.91 -1.92
N ARG A 85 -5.63 -1.61 -2.66
CA ARG A 85 -4.41 -2.41 -2.74
C ARG A 85 -3.22 -1.50 -2.56
N CYS A 86 -2.25 -1.92 -1.77
CA CYS A 86 -1.01 -1.17 -1.58
C CYS A 86 0.20 -2.06 -1.87
N TYR A 87 1.19 -1.51 -2.56
CA TYR A 87 2.41 -2.24 -2.87
C TYR A 87 3.38 -2.24 -1.69
N GLY A 88 3.83 -3.42 -1.24
CA GLY A 88 4.92 -3.53 -0.26
C GLY A 88 6.19 -4.15 -0.82
N GLY A 89 6.10 -4.88 -1.94
CA GLY A 89 7.20 -5.71 -2.43
C GLY A 89 7.67 -6.68 -1.34
N ASP A 90 8.98 -6.73 -1.10
CA ASP A 90 9.58 -7.60 -0.08
C ASP A 90 9.55 -7.01 1.35
N VAL A 91 8.81 -5.92 1.58
CA VAL A 91 8.81 -5.18 2.86
C VAL A 91 7.50 -5.43 3.62
N GLU A 92 7.51 -6.40 4.54
CA GLU A 92 6.32 -6.83 5.29
C GLU A 92 5.80 -5.83 6.34
N THR A 93 6.50 -4.72 6.58
CA THR A 93 6.19 -3.78 7.68
C THR A 93 5.50 -2.49 7.23
N ILE A 94 5.17 -2.36 5.94
CA ILE A 94 4.56 -1.13 5.42
C ILE A 94 3.04 -1.25 5.50
N SER A 95 2.40 -0.24 6.06
CA SER A 95 0.95 -0.06 6.03
C SER A 95 0.60 1.30 5.44
N THR A 96 -0.63 1.41 4.96
CA THR A 96 -1.22 2.68 4.55
C THR A 96 -2.57 2.89 5.20
N VAL A 97 -2.78 4.09 5.71
CA VAL A 97 -4.08 4.59 6.14
C VAL A 97 -4.75 5.20 4.91
N VAL A 98 -5.90 4.64 4.55
CA VAL A 98 -6.74 5.08 3.45
C VAL A 98 -7.96 5.79 4.01
N THR A 99 -8.17 7.03 3.60
CA THR A 99 -9.33 7.85 3.94
C THR A 99 -10.21 8.00 2.71
N ILE A 100 -11.45 7.53 2.81
CA ILE A 100 -12.43 7.53 1.73
C ILE A 100 -13.51 8.54 2.07
N THR A 101 -13.74 9.50 1.18
CA THR A 101 -14.78 10.53 1.31
C THR A 101 -15.73 10.46 0.13
N LEU A 102 -17.03 10.35 0.41
CA LEU A 102 -18.09 10.37 -0.61
C LEU A 102 -18.70 11.76 -0.69
N ASP A 103 -18.63 12.37 -1.87
CA ASP A 103 -19.32 13.62 -2.17
C ASP A 103 -20.65 13.31 -2.86
N THR A 104 -21.73 13.87 -2.32
CA THR A 104 -23.10 13.67 -2.79
C THR A 104 -23.72 15.02 -3.13
N GLU A 105 -24.86 15.00 -3.83
CA GLU A 105 -25.59 16.23 -4.17
C GLU A 105 -25.95 17.08 -2.92
N ASP A 106 -26.18 16.44 -1.78
CA ASP A 106 -26.47 17.09 -0.50
C ASP A 106 -25.21 17.55 0.29
N GLY A 107 -24.01 17.30 -0.27
CA GLY A 107 -22.70 17.53 0.32
C GLY A 107 -21.94 16.24 0.66
N VAL A 108 -20.94 16.33 1.54
CA VAL A 108 -20.19 15.14 1.99
C VAL A 108 -21.05 14.29 2.93
N ASP A 109 -21.26 13.02 2.59
CA ASP A 109 -22.08 12.09 3.39
C ASP A 109 -21.26 11.33 4.43
N ASP A 110 -20.14 10.72 4.03
CA ASP A 110 -19.36 9.84 4.90
C ASP A 110 -17.86 9.98 4.65
N THR A 111 -17.09 9.83 5.74
CA THR A 111 -15.63 9.72 5.72
C THR A 111 -15.23 8.48 6.49
N ILE A 112 -14.58 7.54 5.80
CA ILE A 112 -14.15 6.25 6.35
C ILE A 112 -12.64 6.18 6.29
N GLU A 113 -12.02 5.99 7.45
CA GLU A 113 -10.58 5.77 7.57
C GLU A 113 -10.30 4.30 7.83
N ARG A 114 -9.32 3.74 7.12
CA ARG A 114 -8.93 2.34 7.25
C ARG A 114 -7.43 2.15 7.06
N GLU A 115 -6.79 1.51 8.03
CA GLU A 115 -5.43 0.99 7.84
C GLU A 115 -5.48 -0.34 7.07
N ILE A 116 -4.65 -0.46 6.04
CA ILE A 116 -4.44 -1.68 5.25
C ILE A 116 -2.94 -1.99 5.16
N PRO A 117 -2.54 -3.27 5.18
CA PRO A 117 -1.16 -3.65 4.90
C PRO A 117 -0.85 -3.45 3.41
N CYS A 118 0.42 -3.15 3.12
CA CYS A 118 0.93 -3.10 1.75
C CYS A 118 1.47 -4.48 1.38
N ASP A 119 0.57 -5.41 1.07
CA ASP A 119 0.87 -6.81 0.71
C ASP A 119 0.44 -7.16 -0.72
N GLU A 120 0.11 -6.14 -1.52
CA GLU A 120 -0.42 -6.24 -2.89
C GLU A 120 -1.80 -6.93 -3.01
N GLU A 121 -2.35 -7.45 -1.91
CA GLU A 121 -3.68 -8.06 -1.87
C GLU A 121 -4.80 -7.00 -1.86
N ALA A 122 -6.01 -7.43 -2.23
CA ALA A 122 -7.20 -6.59 -2.19
C ALA A 122 -7.81 -6.55 -0.80
N HIS A 123 -7.83 -5.34 -0.21
CA HIS A 123 -8.47 -5.06 1.06
C HIS A 123 -9.80 -4.34 0.81
N ALA A 124 -10.89 -5.06 1.07
CA ALA A 124 -12.24 -4.53 0.92
C ALA A 124 -12.57 -3.54 2.05
N VAL A 125 -13.06 -2.37 1.66
CA VAL A 125 -13.66 -1.37 2.55
C VAL A 125 -15.13 -1.24 2.18
N ASP A 126 -15.99 -1.84 3.00
CA ASP A 126 -17.44 -1.78 2.80
C ASP A 126 -17.95 -0.37 3.07
N LEU A 127 -18.77 0.13 2.16
CA LEU A 127 -19.44 1.41 2.26
C LEU A 127 -20.91 1.18 2.59
N ARG A 128 -21.52 2.12 3.31
CA ARG A 128 -22.98 2.18 3.35
C ARG A 128 -23.45 2.52 1.93
N PRO A 129 -24.48 1.83 1.40
CA PRO A 129 -24.99 2.13 0.07
C PRO A 129 -25.46 3.59 -0.02
N THR A 130 -24.66 4.42 -0.67
CA THR A 130 -24.86 5.87 -0.79
C THR A 130 -24.69 6.26 -2.26
N ALA A 131 -25.61 7.10 -2.75
CA ALA A 131 -25.49 7.72 -4.06
C ALA A 131 -24.47 8.86 -3.99
N ALA A 132 -23.41 8.78 -4.79
CA ALA A 132 -22.34 9.77 -4.80
C ALA A 132 -22.06 10.25 -6.23
N ASP A 133 -21.68 11.52 -6.33
CA ASP A 133 -21.25 12.17 -7.59
C ASP A 133 -19.74 12.06 -7.76
N SER A 134 -18.99 12.03 -6.66
CA SER A 134 -17.57 11.73 -6.68
C SER A 134 -17.12 10.96 -5.44
N LEU A 135 -15.98 10.29 -5.59
CA LEU A 135 -15.31 9.54 -4.53
C LEU A 135 -13.87 10.04 -4.44
N MET A 136 -13.52 10.60 -3.29
CA MET A 136 -12.14 10.99 -2.98
C MET A 136 -11.50 9.92 -2.09
N ILE A 137 -10.31 9.47 -2.47
CA ILE A 137 -9.53 8.50 -1.73
C ILE A 137 -8.17 9.11 -1.46
N GLU A 138 -7.84 9.31 -0.19
CA GLU A 138 -6.54 9.76 0.27
C GLU A 138 -5.78 8.59 0.89
N GLY A 139 -4.48 8.51 0.62
CA GLY A 139 -3.59 7.50 1.20
C GLY A 139 -2.38 8.15 1.87
N VAL A 140 -2.08 7.69 3.08
CA VAL A 140 -0.86 8.01 3.83
C VAL A 140 -0.19 6.71 4.20
N ALA A 141 1.07 6.52 3.84
CA ALA A 141 1.80 5.28 4.07
C ALA A 141 2.94 5.48 5.07
N SER A 142 3.37 4.40 5.73
CA SER A 142 4.53 4.46 6.63
C SER A 142 5.86 4.65 5.89
N ALA A 143 5.88 4.43 4.57
CA ALA A 143 6.99 4.70 3.66
C ALA A 143 6.43 4.98 2.25
N PRO A 144 7.15 5.72 1.38
CA PRO A 144 6.71 5.97 0.01
C PRO A 144 6.41 4.68 -0.77
N THR A 145 5.23 4.62 -1.39
CA THR A 145 4.77 3.47 -2.19
C THR A 145 3.62 3.86 -3.14
N TYR A 146 2.96 2.88 -3.76
CA TYR A 146 1.76 3.07 -4.60
C TYR A 146 0.53 2.43 -3.98
N LEU A 147 -0.57 3.18 -4.00
CA LEU A 147 -1.92 2.77 -3.66
C LEU A 147 -2.75 2.69 -4.94
N HIS A 148 -3.48 1.61 -5.12
CA HIS A 148 -4.50 1.45 -6.16
C HIS A 148 -5.85 1.19 -5.49
N ALA A 149 -6.90 1.88 -5.91
CA ALA A 149 -8.24 1.73 -5.38
C ALA A 149 -9.24 1.51 -6.51
N THR A 150 -10.20 0.62 -6.27
CA THR A 150 -11.30 0.31 -7.20
C THR A 150 -12.64 0.50 -6.50
N ALA A 151 -13.50 1.33 -7.06
CA ALA A 151 -14.85 1.57 -6.58
C ALA A 151 -15.84 0.57 -7.20
N ILE A 152 -16.72 0.02 -6.36
CA ILE A 152 -17.68 -1.03 -6.73
C ILE A 152 -19.12 -0.61 -6.37
N ILE A 153 -20.06 -0.80 -7.31
CA ILE A 153 -21.50 -0.53 -7.15
C ILE A 153 -22.30 -1.80 -6.80
N GLU A 154 -23.50 -1.58 -6.26
CA GLU A 154 -24.49 -2.65 -6.13
C GLU A 154 -24.99 -3.09 -7.51
N LEU A 155 -24.84 -4.38 -7.84
CA LEU A 155 -25.50 -4.96 -9.00
C LEU A 155 -26.98 -5.18 -8.70
N ARG A 156 -27.83 -4.23 -9.08
CA ARG A 156 -29.28 -4.49 -9.15
C ARG A 156 -29.57 -5.33 -10.38
N VAL A 157 -29.82 -6.61 -10.17
CA VAL A 157 -30.46 -7.45 -11.19
C VAL A 157 -31.95 -7.11 -11.15
N GLU A 158 -32.41 -6.32 -12.11
CA GLU A 158 -33.85 -6.13 -12.32
C GLU A 158 -34.46 -7.51 -12.66
N GLN A 159 -35.36 -8.00 -11.81
CA GLN A 159 -36.16 -9.21 -12.05
C GLN A 159 -37.49 -8.86 -12.71
#